data_AF-A0A1W9LH40-F1
#
_entry.id   AF-A0A1W9LH40-F1
#
_cell.length_a   1.000
_cell.length_b   1.000
_cell.length_c   1.000
_cell.angle_alpha   90.00
_cell.angle_beta   90.00
_cell.angle_gamma   90.00
#
_symmetry.space_group_name_H-M   'P 1'
#
loop_
_entity.id
_entity.type
_entity.pdbx_description
1 polymer ?
#
loop_
_entity_poly.entity_id
_entity_poly.type
_entity_poly.pdbx_seq_one_letter_code
_entity_poly.pdbx_strand_id
1 'polypeptide(L)'
;MLALATNLQGSVEAVGRLDFERAAALAGSVAEATNAPPHLVEASRILRARANLRAGRTPEAAKDLEWVRANGVSDGLRAEAAGEMKKIGVAPGRSSRIVRTPRREWSAIGILLARGEEEAALQRVQGPLRRIVDACRGLAPVVAGEAPRVGAGLAWIMNEWQGAKLAETLEGDTATLALDRNGLRATLAARSTGDMWIFHDIVSLERLEDAAPADAPPAAAAVAAAGPNAQIAIQIAGGNAMAFGGGGIAVINGQVIHLGGDVAGDVRIRVDSVQAAQAAALTNAPPPTEAQRGEIEALIKDLGSAQAVTRAAARTRLRQMGPSAYGVLKEHRADADVEIATTVRELLGE
;
A
#
# COMPACT_ATOMS: atom_id res chain seq x y z
N MET A 1 -27.80 -8.35 -5.56
CA MET A 1 -28.45 -7.64 -6.69
C MET A 1 -29.97 -7.75 -6.65
N LEU A 2 -30.58 -8.94 -6.66
CA LEU A 2 -32.05 -9.08 -6.64
C LEU A 2 -32.70 -8.31 -5.47
N ALA A 3 -32.19 -8.49 -4.24
CA ALA A 3 -32.71 -7.80 -3.05
C ALA A 3 -32.62 -6.26 -3.14
N LEU A 4 -31.58 -5.72 -3.77
CA LEU A 4 -31.43 -4.26 -3.94
C LEU A 4 -32.48 -3.71 -4.90
N ALA A 5 -32.71 -4.42 -6.01
CA ALA A 5 -33.76 -4.06 -6.96
C ALA A 5 -35.16 -4.15 -6.33
N THR A 6 -35.42 -5.22 -5.56
CA THR A 6 -36.68 -5.38 -4.81
C THR A 6 -36.90 -4.25 -3.81
N ASN A 7 -35.87 -3.85 -3.05
CA ASN A 7 -35.98 -2.76 -2.09
C ASN A 7 -36.20 -1.42 -2.79
N LEU A 8 -35.52 -1.16 -3.91
CA LEU A 8 -35.70 0.07 -4.68
C LEU A 8 -37.13 0.16 -5.25
N GLN A 9 -37.62 -0.92 -5.86
CA GLN A 9 -39.00 -0.99 -6.36
C GLN A 9 -40.01 -0.84 -5.21
N GLY A 10 -39.79 -1.54 -4.10
CA GLY A 10 -40.64 -1.44 -2.91
C GLY A 10 -40.68 -0.03 -2.33
N SER A 11 -39.58 0.73 -2.40
CA SER A 11 -39.55 2.13 -2.00
C SER A 11 -40.48 2.99 -2.88
N VAL A 12 -40.43 2.81 -4.20
CA VAL A 12 -41.30 3.53 -5.15
C VAL A 12 -42.77 3.17 -4.92
N GLU A 13 -43.09 1.89 -4.72
CA GLU A 13 -44.44 1.45 -4.41
C GLU A 13 -44.96 2.02 -3.08
N ALA A 14 -44.11 2.08 -2.05
CA ALA A 14 -44.45 2.67 -0.76
C ALA A 14 -44.77 4.17 -0.88
N VAL A 15 -44.02 4.92 -1.70
CA VAL A 15 -44.37 6.32 -2.03
C VAL A 15 -45.75 6.41 -2.69
N GLY A 16 -46.08 5.50 -3.61
CA GLY A 16 -47.39 5.44 -4.25
C GLY A 16 -48.55 5.20 -3.28
N ARG A 17 -48.27 4.53 -2.14
CA ARG A 17 -49.22 4.29 -1.04
C ARG A 17 -49.19 5.38 0.04
N LEU A 18 -48.41 6.44 -0.16
CA LEU A 18 -48.16 7.50 0.82
C LEU A 18 -47.50 7.01 2.13
N ASP A 19 -46.88 5.83 2.12
CA ASP A 19 -46.12 5.27 3.24
C ASP A 19 -44.66 5.75 3.16
N PHE A 20 -44.46 7.01 3.51
CA PHE A 20 -43.17 7.69 3.35
C PHE A 20 -42.08 7.16 4.30
N GLU A 21 -42.46 6.64 5.46
CA GLU A 21 -41.50 6.03 6.38
C GLU A 21 -40.94 4.73 5.82
N ARG A 22 -41.80 3.84 5.34
CA ARG A 22 -41.38 2.61 4.69
C ARG A 22 -40.60 2.89 3.41
N ALA A 23 -41.02 3.86 2.62
CA ALA A 23 -40.29 4.28 1.42
C ALA A 23 -38.86 4.69 1.74
N ALA A 24 -38.68 5.53 2.78
CA ALA A 24 -37.36 5.98 3.23
C ALA A 24 -36.50 4.82 3.77
N ALA A 25 -37.10 3.90 4.53
CA ALA A 25 -36.39 2.74 5.08
C ALA A 25 -35.89 1.80 3.97
N LEU A 26 -36.73 1.49 2.98
CA LEU A 26 -36.37 0.63 1.85
C LEU A 26 -35.27 1.26 0.99
N ALA A 27 -35.37 2.56 0.70
CA ALA A 27 -34.31 3.29 -0.01
C ALA A 27 -33.01 3.36 0.82
N GLY A 28 -33.10 3.53 2.14
CA GLY A 28 -31.95 3.52 3.04
C GLY A 28 -31.20 2.20 3.04
N SER A 29 -31.93 1.07 3.06
CA SER A 29 -31.33 -0.26 2.95
C SER A 29 -30.52 -0.45 1.67
N VAL A 30 -30.92 0.19 0.57
CA VAL A 30 -30.17 0.18 -0.68
C VAL A 30 -28.92 1.07 -0.60
N ALA A 31 -29.06 2.28 -0.04
CA ALA A 31 -27.96 3.25 0.08
C ALA A 31 -26.83 2.78 1.02
N GLU A 32 -27.15 1.90 1.98
CA GLU A 32 -26.23 1.40 3.00
C GLU A 32 -25.63 0.02 2.64
N ALA A 33 -26.09 -0.60 1.55
CA ALA A 33 -25.56 -1.88 1.11
C ALA A 33 -24.13 -1.75 0.54
N THR A 34 -23.19 -2.51 1.11
CA THR A 34 -21.76 -2.47 0.75
C THR A 34 -21.45 -2.85 -0.69
N ASN A 35 -22.35 -3.59 -1.35
CA ASN A 35 -22.20 -4.07 -2.72
C ASN A 35 -23.13 -3.34 -3.73
N ALA A 36 -23.77 -2.23 -3.32
CA ALA A 36 -24.61 -1.47 -4.24
C ALA A 36 -23.76 -0.70 -5.26
N PRO A 37 -24.11 -0.74 -6.56
CA PRO A 37 -23.47 0.11 -7.56
C PRO A 37 -23.60 1.61 -7.20
N PRO A 38 -22.61 2.47 -7.49
CA PRO A 38 -22.62 3.87 -7.06
C PRO A 38 -23.85 4.66 -7.50
N HIS A 39 -24.26 4.53 -8.77
CA HIS A 39 -25.45 5.18 -9.31
C HIS A 39 -26.74 4.76 -8.58
N LEU A 40 -26.79 3.53 -8.08
CA LEU A 40 -27.93 3.00 -7.34
C LEU A 40 -27.96 3.59 -5.91
N VAL A 41 -26.79 3.78 -5.28
CA VAL A 41 -26.66 4.49 -4.00
C VAL A 41 -27.12 5.94 -4.13
N GLU A 42 -26.74 6.63 -5.20
CA GLU A 42 -27.19 8.00 -5.47
C GLU A 42 -28.71 8.08 -5.68
N ALA A 43 -29.25 7.24 -6.56
CA ALA A 43 -30.68 7.22 -6.86
C ALA A 43 -31.52 6.90 -5.59
N SER A 44 -31.08 5.91 -4.80
CA SER A 44 -31.73 5.55 -3.54
C SER A 44 -31.68 6.68 -2.51
N ARG A 45 -30.57 7.43 -2.41
CA ARG A 45 -30.50 8.62 -1.55
C ARG A 45 -31.44 9.72 -2.00
N ILE A 46 -31.57 9.98 -3.30
CA ILE A 46 -32.57 10.95 -3.81
C ILE A 46 -33.99 10.50 -3.48
N LEU A 47 -34.31 9.21 -3.66
CA LEU A 47 -35.63 8.66 -3.30
C LEU A 47 -35.90 8.76 -1.79
N ARG A 48 -34.90 8.41 -0.96
CA ARG A 48 -34.99 8.56 0.50
C ARG A 48 -35.20 10.02 0.90
N ALA A 49 -34.48 10.95 0.28
CA ALA A 49 -34.67 12.37 0.51
C ALA A 49 -36.09 12.83 0.17
N ARG A 50 -36.63 12.43 -0.98
CA ARG A 50 -38.01 12.75 -1.39
C ARG A 50 -39.04 12.21 -0.41
N ALA A 51 -38.88 10.96 0.03
CA ALA A 51 -39.75 10.36 1.04
C ALA A 51 -39.67 11.13 2.37
N ASN A 52 -38.46 11.48 2.81
CA ASN A 52 -38.25 12.29 4.02
C ASN A 52 -38.88 13.69 3.92
N LEU A 53 -38.80 14.36 2.76
CA LEU A 53 -39.49 15.65 2.56
C LEU A 53 -41.00 15.52 2.68
N ARG A 54 -41.59 14.48 2.09
CA ARG A 54 -43.03 14.21 2.20
C ARG A 54 -43.47 13.85 3.61
N ALA A 55 -42.58 13.25 4.41
CA ALA A 55 -42.78 12.98 5.83
C ALA A 55 -42.49 14.19 6.75
N GLY A 56 -42.13 15.37 6.21
CA GLY A 56 -41.77 16.56 7.01
C GLY A 56 -40.37 16.51 7.64
N ARG A 57 -39.54 15.52 7.29
CA ARG A 57 -38.16 15.30 7.77
C ARG A 57 -37.15 16.04 6.88
N THR A 58 -37.25 17.36 6.85
CA THR A 58 -36.41 18.23 5.99
C THR A 58 -34.91 18.12 6.26
N PRO A 59 -34.42 18.07 7.53
CA PRO A 59 -32.98 17.95 7.80
C PRO A 59 -32.37 16.66 7.23
N GLU A 60 -33.05 15.53 7.36
CA GLU A 60 -32.62 14.23 6.88
C GLU A 60 -32.59 14.21 5.35
N ALA A 61 -33.60 14.80 4.71
CA ALA A 61 -33.61 14.95 3.27
C ALA A 61 -32.46 15.83 2.75
N ALA A 62 -32.21 16.97 3.41
CA ALA A 62 -31.11 17.87 3.05
C ALA A 62 -29.75 17.17 3.14
N LYS A 63 -29.54 16.33 4.17
CA LYS A 63 -28.31 15.54 4.32
C LYS A 63 -28.09 14.57 3.15
N ASP A 64 -29.13 13.86 2.73
CA ASP A 64 -29.04 12.94 1.59
C ASP A 64 -28.78 13.66 0.26
N LEU A 65 -29.47 14.77 0.02
CA LEU A 65 -29.28 15.57 -1.20
C LEU A 65 -27.90 16.22 -1.25
N GLU A 66 -27.40 16.74 -0.13
CA GLU A 66 -26.05 17.30 -0.04
C GLU A 66 -24.99 16.23 -0.27
N TRP A 67 -25.19 15.02 0.26
CA TRP A 67 -24.31 13.88 -0.01
C TRP A 67 -24.27 13.58 -1.52
N VAL A 68 -25.42 13.47 -2.19
CA VAL A 68 -25.45 13.17 -3.63
C VAL A 68 -24.80 14.30 -4.42
N ARG A 69 -25.04 15.56 -4.06
CA ARG A 69 -24.41 16.71 -4.72
C ARG A 69 -22.89 16.71 -4.61
N ALA A 70 -22.37 16.37 -3.43
CA ALA A 70 -20.94 16.37 -3.15
C ALA A 70 -20.23 15.12 -3.70
N ASN A 71 -20.90 13.97 -3.68
CA ASN A 71 -20.26 12.65 -3.77
C ASN A 71 -20.79 11.79 -4.92
N GLY A 72 -21.86 12.24 -5.59
CA GLY A 72 -22.47 11.51 -6.68
C GLY A 72 -21.54 11.44 -7.89
N VAL A 73 -21.46 10.26 -8.49
CA VAL A 73 -20.69 9.97 -9.69
C VAL A 73 -21.47 10.37 -10.95
N SER A 74 -22.81 10.40 -10.88
CA SER A 74 -23.66 10.79 -12.01
C SER A 74 -23.95 12.29 -12.02
N ASP A 75 -23.50 12.98 -13.06
CA ASP A 75 -23.79 14.40 -13.31
C ASP A 75 -25.28 14.72 -13.32
N GLY A 76 -26.09 13.82 -13.91
CA GLY A 76 -27.54 13.96 -13.97
C GLY A 76 -28.17 13.91 -12.58
N LEU A 77 -27.76 12.95 -11.74
CA LEU A 77 -28.29 12.80 -10.38
C LEU A 77 -27.81 13.94 -9.47
N ARG A 78 -26.58 14.44 -9.68
CA ARG A 78 -26.08 15.63 -8.97
C ARG A 78 -26.91 16.88 -9.31
N ALA A 79 -27.22 17.08 -10.58
CA ALA A 79 -28.07 18.19 -11.02
C ALA A 79 -29.49 18.06 -10.44
N GLU A 80 -30.04 16.85 -10.43
CA GLU A 80 -31.33 16.55 -9.82
C GLU A 80 -31.33 16.86 -8.31
N ALA A 81 -30.32 16.40 -7.57
CA ALA A 81 -30.18 16.66 -6.14
C ALA A 81 -30.06 18.16 -5.84
N ALA A 82 -29.29 18.91 -6.63
CA ALA A 82 -29.20 20.36 -6.52
C ALA A 82 -30.55 21.06 -6.80
N GLY A 83 -31.30 20.57 -7.78
CA GLY A 83 -32.65 21.04 -8.07
C GLY A 83 -33.62 20.82 -6.91
N GLU A 84 -33.58 19.64 -6.28
CA GLU A 84 -34.39 19.34 -5.08
C GLU A 84 -33.98 20.21 -3.88
N MET A 85 -32.68 20.43 -3.64
CA MET A 85 -32.23 21.34 -2.56
C MET A 85 -32.76 22.77 -2.75
N LYS A 86 -32.79 23.26 -4.00
CA LYS A 86 -33.33 24.58 -4.31
C LYS A 86 -34.81 24.69 -3.96
N LYS A 87 -35.60 23.62 -4.19
CA LYS A 87 -37.04 23.60 -3.87
C LYS A 87 -37.32 23.69 -2.38
N ILE A 88 -36.44 23.14 -1.54
CA ILE A 88 -36.62 23.11 -0.07
C ILE A 88 -36.07 24.36 0.63
N GLY A 89 -35.54 25.34 -0.12
CA GLY A 89 -35.03 26.60 0.42
C GLY A 89 -33.78 26.45 1.30
N VAL A 90 -33.16 25.27 1.32
CA VAL A 90 -31.90 25.05 2.02
C VAL A 90 -30.79 25.60 1.16
N ALA A 91 -30.24 26.75 1.57
CA ALA A 91 -29.03 27.27 0.96
C ALA A 91 -27.95 26.19 1.07
N PRO A 92 -27.20 25.91 0.00
CA PRO A 92 -26.10 24.96 0.07
C PRO A 92 -25.22 25.39 1.24
N GLY A 93 -24.99 24.48 2.19
CA GLY A 93 -24.02 24.73 3.25
C GLY A 93 -22.75 25.24 2.58
N ARG A 94 -22.16 26.33 3.09
CA ARG A 94 -20.83 26.76 2.64
C ARG A 94 -19.94 25.54 2.85
N SER A 95 -19.66 24.79 1.78
CA SER A 95 -18.63 23.76 1.84
C SER A 95 -17.41 24.51 2.34
N SER A 96 -16.91 24.21 3.53
CA SER A 96 -15.58 24.67 3.91
C SER A 96 -14.66 23.97 2.93
N ARG A 97 -14.44 24.65 1.80
CA ARG A 97 -13.85 24.14 0.57
C ARG A 97 -12.33 24.11 0.76
N ILE A 98 -11.87 23.48 1.84
CA ILE A 98 -10.58 22.83 1.77
C ILE A 98 -10.84 21.68 0.81
N VAL A 99 -10.58 21.92 -0.48
CA VAL A 99 -10.57 20.86 -1.49
C VAL A 99 -9.58 19.83 -0.94
N ARG A 100 -10.14 18.73 -0.43
CA ARG A 100 -9.36 17.57 -0.03
C ARG A 100 -8.99 16.91 -1.34
N THR A 101 -7.70 16.87 -1.60
CA THR A 101 -7.14 16.13 -2.73
C THR A 101 -6.51 14.84 -2.18
N PRO A 102 -6.33 13.79 -2.98
CA PRO A 102 -5.62 12.59 -2.56
C PRO A 102 -4.29 12.91 -1.90
N ARG A 103 -3.51 13.86 -2.45
CA ARG A 103 -2.26 14.32 -1.84
C ARG A 103 -2.44 14.85 -0.41
N ARG A 104 -3.47 15.65 -0.18
CA ARG A 104 -3.77 16.18 1.17
C ARG A 104 -4.22 15.08 2.11
N GLU A 105 -5.01 14.12 1.63
CA GLU A 105 -5.47 13.01 2.45
C GLU A 105 -4.31 12.05 2.80
N TRP A 106 -3.40 11.78 1.86
CA TRP A 106 -2.15 11.06 2.13
C TRP A 106 -1.34 11.74 3.23
N SER A 107 -1.24 13.07 3.17
CA SER A 107 -0.57 13.85 4.22
C SER A 107 -1.31 13.76 5.56
N ALA A 108 -2.65 13.76 5.52
CA ALA A 108 -3.49 13.63 6.72
C ALA A 108 -3.32 12.26 7.41
N ILE A 109 -3.15 11.18 6.64
CA ILE A 109 -2.80 9.84 7.18
C ILE A 109 -1.53 9.94 8.03
N GLY A 110 -0.47 10.59 7.51
CA GLY A 110 0.78 10.78 8.25
C GLY A 110 0.60 11.57 9.55
N ILE A 111 -0.23 12.62 9.54
CA ILE A 111 -0.53 13.42 10.74
C ILE A 111 -1.29 12.58 11.79
N LEU A 112 -2.27 11.78 11.38
CA LEU A 112 -3.03 10.92 12.29
C LEU A 112 -2.14 9.88 12.96
N LEU A 113 -1.24 9.25 12.18
CA LEU A 113 -0.26 8.30 12.72
C LEU A 113 0.68 8.97 13.72
N ALA A 114 1.16 10.19 13.42
CA ALA A 114 2.00 10.95 14.33
C ALA A 114 1.28 11.32 15.65
N ARG A 115 -0.05 11.42 15.64
CA ARG A 115 -0.89 11.65 16.83
C ARG A 115 -1.30 10.37 17.57
N GLY A 116 -0.96 9.20 17.03
CA GLY A 116 -1.42 7.91 17.56
C GLY A 116 -2.87 7.58 17.22
N GLU A 117 -3.51 8.32 16.32
CA GLU A 117 -4.88 8.07 15.84
C GLU A 117 -4.88 6.98 14.75
N GLU A 118 -4.32 5.80 15.07
CA GLU A 118 -4.02 4.74 14.10
C GLU A 118 -5.26 4.18 13.42
N GLU A 119 -6.36 3.99 14.14
CA GLU A 119 -7.62 3.49 13.58
C GLU A 119 -8.23 4.48 12.56
N ALA A 120 -8.17 5.78 12.86
CA ALA A 120 -8.64 6.82 11.95
C ALA A 120 -7.77 6.88 10.68
N ALA A 121 -6.46 6.70 10.81
CA ALA A 121 -5.57 6.59 9.66
C ALA A 121 -5.92 5.36 8.80
N LEU A 122 -6.16 4.24 9.45
CA LEU A 122 -6.51 2.96 8.83
C LEU A 122 -7.87 2.99 8.11
N GLN A 123 -8.84 3.79 8.55
CA GLN A 123 -10.12 3.96 7.86
C GLN A 123 -9.98 4.57 6.45
N ARG A 124 -8.89 5.30 6.19
CA ARG A 124 -8.56 5.91 4.89
C ARG A 124 -7.90 4.96 3.91
N VAL A 125 -7.62 3.73 4.36
CA VAL A 125 -7.03 2.67 3.54
C VAL A 125 -7.90 1.43 3.57
N GLN A 126 -8.44 1.05 2.43
CA GLN A 126 -9.39 -0.06 2.30
C GLN A 126 -8.99 -1.02 1.18
N GLY A 127 -9.83 -2.03 0.94
CA GLY A 127 -9.70 -2.92 -0.21
C GLY A 127 -8.41 -3.75 -0.24
N PRO A 128 -7.91 -4.07 -1.44
CA PRO A 128 -6.61 -4.74 -1.62
C PRO A 128 -5.45 -4.07 -0.90
N LEU A 129 -5.36 -2.74 -0.96
CA LEU A 129 -4.28 -1.99 -0.30
C LEU A 129 -4.28 -2.21 1.22
N ARG A 130 -5.47 -2.34 1.84
CA ARG A 130 -5.55 -2.66 3.28
C ARG A 130 -4.93 -4.00 3.64
N ARG A 131 -5.12 -5.02 2.80
CA ARG A 131 -4.50 -6.34 3.03
C ARG A 131 -2.97 -6.28 2.98
N ILE A 132 -2.43 -5.43 2.09
CA ILE A 132 -0.98 -5.18 2.01
C ILE A 132 -0.50 -4.47 3.27
N VAL A 133 -1.21 -3.43 3.71
CA VAL A 133 -0.93 -2.72 4.97
C VAL A 133 -0.89 -3.69 6.15
N ASP A 134 -1.90 -4.57 6.27
CA ASP A 134 -1.98 -5.55 7.36
C ASP A 134 -0.85 -6.58 7.27
N ALA A 135 -0.48 -7.01 6.05
CA ALA A 135 0.66 -7.90 5.82
C ALA A 135 2.01 -7.26 6.20
N CYS A 136 2.17 -5.97 5.95
CA CYS A 136 3.36 -5.20 6.35
C CYS A 136 3.47 -5.01 7.87
N ARG A 137 2.41 -5.26 8.65
CA ARG A 137 2.45 -5.17 10.12
C ARG A 137 3.53 -6.06 10.74
N GLY A 138 3.74 -7.26 10.18
CA GLY A 138 4.77 -8.19 10.64
C GLY A 138 6.20 -7.77 10.26
N LEU A 139 6.35 -6.81 9.35
CA LEU A 139 7.64 -6.27 8.91
C LEU A 139 8.02 -4.98 9.65
N ALA A 140 7.06 -4.35 10.35
CA ALA A 140 7.32 -3.16 11.13
C ALA A 140 8.28 -3.50 12.29
N PRO A 141 9.32 -2.68 12.54
CA PRO A 141 10.26 -2.93 13.62
C PRO A 141 9.52 -2.96 14.96
N VAL A 142 9.64 -4.07 15.67
CA VAL A 142 9.04 -4.24 17.00
C VAL A 142 9.95 -3.58 18.02
N VAL A 143 9.45 -2.56 18.73
CA VAL A 143 10.14 -2.00 19.89
C VAL A 143 9.99 -2.98 21.04
N ALA A 144 11.12 -3.42 21.62
CA ALA A 144 11.12 -4.40 22.69
C ALA A 144 10.28 -3.90 23.89
N GLY A 145 9.28 -4.69 24.28
CA GLY A 145 8.39 -4.39 25.41
C GLY A 145 7.10 -3.65 25.07
N GLU A 146 6.86 -3.26 23.81
CA GLU A 146 5.60 -2.65 23.39
C GLU A 146 4.69 -3.64 22.67
N ALA A 147 3.38 -3.51 22.91
CA ALA A 147 2.38 -4.27 22.17
C ALA A 147 2.36 -3.86 20.69
N PRO A 148 2.14 -4.81 19.76
CA PRO A 148 2.15 -4.52 18.33
C PRO A 148 1.01 -3.54 17.97
N ARG A 149 1.39 -2.35 17.53
CA ARG A 149 0.47 -1.28 17.07
C ARG A 149 -0.39 -1.75 15.90
N VAL A 150 -1.65 -1.32 15.87
CA VAL A 150 -2.63 -1.73 14.85
C VAL A 150 -2.27 -1.09 13.50
N GLY A 151 -1.78 0.15 13.53
CA GLY A 151 -1.32 0.90 12.37
C GLY A 151 0.14 0.69 12.00
N ALA A 152 0.86 -0.27 12.60
CA ALA A 152 2.32 -0.40 12.41
C ALA A 152 2.73 -0.60 10.95
N GLY A 153 1.99 -1.42 10.19
CA GLY A 153 2.26 -1.62 8.76
C GLY A 153 2.01 -0.36 7.93
N LEU A 154 0.96 0.40 8.24
CA LEU A 154 0.67 1.67 7.58
C LEU A 154 1.74 2.72 7.92
N ALA A 155 2.16 2.80 9.18
CA ALA A 155 3.23 3.67 9.63
C ALA A 155 4.56 3.35 8.93
N TRP A 156 4.89 2.07 8.77
CA TRP A 156 6.07 1.64 8.02
C TRP A 156 6.01 2.09 6.56
N ILE A 157 4.89 1.84 5.86
CA ILE A 157 4.69 2.31 4.48
C ILE A 157 4.81 3.84 4.37
N MET A 158 4.18 4.58 5.28
CA MET A 158 4.22 6.04 5.28
C MET A 158 5.64 6.58 5.50
N ASN A 159 6.44 5.91 6.34
CA ASN A 159 7.84 6.25 6.57
C ASN A 159 8.71 5.94 5.34
N GLU A 160 8.47 4.80 4.68
CA GLU A 160 9.18 4.41 3.47
C GLU A 160 8.93 5.37 2.29
N TRP A 161 7.75 5.98 2.24
CA TRP A 161 7.41 6.99 1.23
C TRP A 161 7.52 8.43 1.74
N GLN A 162 8.12 8.65 2.92
CA GLN A 162 8.32 9.98 3.48
C GLN A 162 9.23 10.82 2.57
N GLY A 163 8.74 12.00 2.15
CA GLY A 163 9.48 12.87 1.24
C GLY A 163 9.46 12.41 -0.23
N ALA A 164 8.66 11.41 -0.57
CA ALA A 164 8.36 11.09 -1.96
C ALA A 164 7.78 12.32 -2.69
N LYS A 165 8.15 12.50 -3.96
CA LYS A 165 7.52 13.49 -4.82
C LYS A 165 6.12 12.99 -5.18
N LEU A 166 5.13 13.83 -4.97
CA LEU A 166 3.71 13.49 -5.12
C LEU A 166 3.15 14.13 -6.40
N ALA A 167 2.53 13.32 -7.25
CA ALA A 167 1.74 13.76 -8.39
C ALA A 167 0.34 13.14 -8.33
N GLU A 168 -0.71 13.93 -8.55
CA GLU A 168 -2.08 13.44 -8.49
C GLU A 168 -2.83 13.72 -9.79
N THR A 169 -3.69 12.76 -10.16
CA THR A 169 -4.64 12.88 -11.28
C THR A 169 -6.04 12.69 -10.72
N LEU A 170 -6.96 13.60 -11.04
CA LEU A 170 -8.34 13.59 -10.56
C LEU A 170 -9.29 13.30 -11.71
N GLU A 171 -10.17 12.32 -11.54
CA GLU A 171 -11.21 11.96 -12.50
C GLU A 171 -12.52 11.67 -11.77
N GLY A 172 -13.33 12.73 -11.59
CA GLY A 172 -14.61 12.64 -10.88
C GLY A 172 -14.44 12.28 -9.40
N ASP A 173 -15.04 11.15 -8.99
CA ASP A 173 -14.91 10.58 -7.64
C ASP A 173 -13.70 9.63 -7.51
N THR A 174 -12.92 9.45 -8.58
CA THR A 174 -11.71 8.63 -8.57
C THR A 174 -10.48 9.49 -8.77
N ALA A 175 -9.34 8.99 -8.31
CA ALA A 175 -8.07 9.65 -8.47
C ALA A 175 -6.92 8.66 -8.39
N THR A 176 -5.77 9.05 -8.93
CA THR A 176 -4.50 8.36 -8.71
C THR A 176 -3.53 9.27 -8.01
N LEU A 177 -2.77 8.74 -7.06
CA LEU A 177 -1.65 9.42 -6.42
C LEU A 177 -0.36 8.65 -6.72
N ALA A 178 0.52 9.24 -7.51
CA ALA A 178 1.87 8.73 -7.75
C ALA A 178 2.83 9.25 -6.68
N LEU A 179 3.59 8.32 -6.10
CA LEU A 179 4.64 8.52 -5.11
C LEU A 179 5.98 8.17 -5.76
N ASP A 180 6.87 9.14 -5.93
CA ASP A 180 8.20 8.91 -6.51
C ASP A 180 9.29 9.07 -5.45
N ARG A 181 10.08 8.02 -5.21
CA ARG A 181 11.21 8.05 -4.27
C ARG A 181 12.28 7.04 -4.68
N ASN A 182 13.56 7.43 -4.63
CA ASN A 182 14.71 6.53 -4.84
C ASN A 182 14.64 5.68 -6.12
N GLY A 183 14.20 6.28 -7.24
CA GLY A 183 14.04 5.54 -8.50
C GLY A 183 12.89 4.52 -8.49
N LEU A 184 11.96 4.62 -7.55
CA LEU A 184 10.72 3.85 -7.53
C LEU A 184 9.52 4.81 -7.66
N ARG A 185 8.50 4.35 -8.39
CA ARG A 185 7.20 5.00 -8.51
C ARG A 185 6.11 4.03 -8.08
N ALA A 186 5.33 4.40 -7.07
CA ALA A 186 4.11 3.71 -6.69
C ALA A 186 2.90 4.56 -7.06
N THR A 187 1.93 3.99 -7.77
CA THR A 187 0.68 4.67 -8.12
C THR A 187 -0.46 4.07 -7.30
N LEU A 188 -1.09 4.88 -6.46
CA LEU A 188 -2.21 4.47 -5.60
C LEU A 188 -3.54 4.91 -6.19
N ALA A 189 -4.52 4.01 -6.24
CA ALA A 189 -5.90 4.35 -6.57
C ALA A 189 -6.61 4.88 -5.33
N ALA A 190 -7.26 6.03 -5.48
CA ALA A 190 -8.06 6.67 -4.46
C ALA A 190 -9.48 6.90 -4.96
N ARG A 191 -10.44 6.86 -4.05
CA ARG A 191 -11.84 7.18 -4.31
C ARG A 191 -12.38 8.16 -3.27
N SER A 192 -13.11 9.16 -3.70
CA SER A 192 -13.78 10.11 -2.83
C SER A 192 -15.03 9.48 -2.20
N THR A 193 -15.14 9.57 -0.88
CA THR A 193 -16.40 9.32 -0.15
C THR A 193 -17.12 10.61 0.21
N GLY A 194 -16.57 11.73 -0.24
CA GLY A 194 -17.10 13.07 -0.04
C GLY A 194 -16.41 13.91 0.98
N ASP A 195 -16.33 13.37 2.18
CA ASP A 195 -15.63 13.98 3.31
C ASP A 195 -14.13 13.61 3.33
N MET A 196 -13.75 12.55 2.63
CA MET A 196 -12.36 12.11 2.50
C MET A 196 -12.09 11.34 1.22
N TRP A 197 -10.81 11.15 0.93
CA TRP A 197 -10.33 10.21 -0.07
C TRP A 197 -9.91 8.91 0.61
N ILE A 198 -10.31 7.78 0.03
CA ILE A 198 -9.95 6.45 0.49
C ILE A 198 -9.04 5.81 -0.54
N PHE A 199 -7.83 5.47 -0.12
CA PHE A 199 -6.90 4.68 -0.92
C PHE A 199 -7.29 3.21 -0.85
N HIS A 200 -7.54 2.59 -1.99
CA HIS A 200 -8.08 1.23 -2.02
C HIS A 200 -7.21 0.23 -2.77
N ASP A 201 -6.34 0.69 -3.68
CA ASP A 201 -5.50 -0.22 -4.47
C ASP A 201 -4.14 0.39 -4.85
N ILE A 202 -3.20 -0.47 -5.26
CA ILE A 202 -1.95 -0.10 -5.91
C ILE A 202 -2.12 -0.39 -7.40
N VAL A 203 -2.18 0.66 -8.22
CA VAL A 203 -2.34 0.56 -9.68
C VAL A 203 -1.05 0.08 -10.34
N SER A 204 0.08 0.65 -9.92
CA SER A 204 1.39 0.25 -10.43
C SER A 204 2.49 0.44 -9.40
N LEU A 205 3.54 -0.35 -9.53
CA LEU A 205 4.79 -0.19 -8.80
C LEU A 205 5.94 -0.45 -9.77
N GLU A 206 6.64 0.61 -10.13
CA GLU A 206 7.62 0.62 -11.21
C GLU A 206 8.97 1.10 -10.69
N ARG A 207 10.05 0.56 -11.24
CA ARG A 207 11.38 1.15 -11.11
C ARG A 207 11.54 2.17 -12.22
N LEU A 208 11.78 3.42 -11.84
CA LEU A 208 12.22 4.46 -12.74
C LEU A 208 13.65 4.11 -13.12
N GLU A 209 13.86 3.59 -14.32
CA GLU A 209 15.21 3.44 -14.86
C GLU A 209 15.89 4.81 -14.83
N ASP A 210 17.11 4.86 -14.28
CA ASP A 210 17.95 6.03 -14.47
C ASP A 210 18.06 6.23 -15.97
N ALA A 211 17.56 7.37 -16.48
CA ALA A 211 17.68 7.71 -17.88
C ALA A 211 19.15 7.54 -18.26
N ALA A 212 19.44 6.51 -19.06
CA ALA A 212 20.80 6.17 -19.43
C ALA A 212 21.44 7.45 -20.00
N PRO A 213 22.64 7.83 -19.56
CA PRO A 213 23.34 8.95 -20.18
C PRO A 213 23.41 8.67 -21.68
N ALA A 214 23.04 9.66 -22.50
CA ALA A 214 22.78 9.52 -23.93
C ALA A 214 23.96 8.97 -24.77
N ASP A 215 25.12 8.71 -24.15
CA ASP A 215 26.38 8.31 -24.79
C ASP A 215 26.94 6.95 -24.30
N ALA A 216 26.14 6.08 -23.66
CA ALA A 216 26.61 4.73 -23.33
C ALA A 216 26.62 3.80 -24.57
N PRO A 217 27.75 3.10 -24.89
CA PRO A 217 27.86 2.25 -26.07
C PRO A 217 26.94 1.01 -25.98
N PRO A 218 26.51 0.43 -27.13
CA PRO A 218 25.42 -0.53 -27.18
C PRO A 218 25.88 -1.92 -26.73
N ALA A 219 25.74 -2.20 -25.44
CA ALA A 219 25.95 -3.53 -24.89
C ALA A 219 24.93 -3.84 -23.78
N ALA A 220 23.63 -3.79 -24.11
CA ALA A 220 22.57 -4.31 -23.22
C ALA A 220 21.29 -4.74 -23.94
N ALA A 221 21.31 -4.98 -25.26
CA ALA A 221 20.14 -5.41 -26.03
C ALA A 221 19.95 -6.95 -26.07
N ALA A 222 20.44 -7.68 -25.07
CA ALA A 222 20.43 -9.15 -25.05
C ALA A 222 19.55 -9.73 -23.93
N VAL A 223 18.29 -9.31 -23.83
CA VAL A 223 17.23 -10.07 -23.12
C VAL A 223 15.89 -10.03 -23.87
N ALA A 224 15.89 -9.72 -25.17
CA ALA A 224 14.69 -9.72 -26.00
C ALA A 224 14.60 -10.99 -26.86
N ALA A 225 14.47 -12.16 -26.24
CA ALA A 225 13.95 -13.39 -26.88
C ALA A 225 13.87 -14.56 -25.86
N ALA A 226 12.77 -14.67 -25.13
CA ALA A 226 12.37 -15.94 -24.53
C ALA A 226 10.89 -16.18 -24.89
N GLY A 227 10.64 -17.25 -25.66
CA GLY A 227 9.32 -17.63 -26.14
C GLY A 227 8.37 -18.13 -25.05
N PRO A 228 7.13 -18.54 -25.41
CA PRO A 228 5.98 -18.63 -24.50
C PRO A 228 6.02 -19.72 -23.41
N ASN A 229 7.10 -20.50 -23.28
CA ASN A 229 7.18 -21.65 -22.37
C ASN A 229 8.49 -21.68 -21.57
N ALA A 230 8.96 -20.53 -21.07
CA ALA A 230 10.07 -20.50 -20.13
C ALA A 230 9.57 -20.89 -18.72
N GLN A 231 9.83 -22.13 -18.31
CA GLN A 231 9.78 -22.51 -16.90
C GLN A 231 10.83 -21.69 -16.14
N ILE A 232 10.41 -20.65 -15.44
CA ILE A 232 11.30 -19.88 -14.57
C ILE A 232 11.47 -20.68 -13.28
N ALA A 233 12.57 -21.44 -13.19
CA ALA A 233 13.02 -22.00 -11.93
C ALA A 233 13.64 -20.88 -11.08
N ILE A 234 12.86 -20.33 -10.14
CA ILE A 234 13.35 -19.32 -9.19
C ILE A 234 13.92 -20.07 -7.97
N GLN A 235 15.24 -20.04 -7.82
CA GLN A 235 15.95 -20.60 -6.68
C GLN A 235 15.86 -19.60 -5.51
N ILE A 236 15.08 -19.93 -4.48
CA ILE A 236 14.78 -19.04 -3.36
C ILE A 236 15.84 -19.21 -2.27
N ALA A 237 16.63 -18.16 -2.02
CA ALA A 237 17.52 -18.07 -0.86
C ALA A 237 16.95 -17.08 0.16
N GLY A 238 16.39 -17.61 1.24
CA GLY A 238 16.09 -16.91 2.50
C GLY A 238 15.10 -15.74 2.41
N GLY A 239 13.83 -15.95 2.74
CA GLY A 239 12.87 -14.86 2.95
C GLY A 239 11.42 -15.32 3.05
N ASN A 240 10.63 -14.64 3.89
CA ASN A 240 9.18 -14.83 3.97
C ASN A 240 8.53 -14.38 2.65
N ALA A 241 8.09 -15.34 1.84
CA ALA A 241 7.40 -15.06 0.59
C ALA A 241 5.88 -14.99 0.84
N MET A 242 5.25 -13.90 0.41
CA MET A 242 3.80 -13.81 0.25
C MET A 242 3.47 -13.69 -1.23
N ALA A 243 2.69 -14.63 -1.75
CA ALA A 243 2.15 -14.59 -3.10
C ALA A 243 0.68 -14.13 -3.04
N PHE A 244 0.36 -13.05 -3.74
CA PHE A 244 -1.02 -12.57 -3.83
C PHE A 244 -1.68 -13.13 -5.09
N GLY A 245 -2.63 -14.05 -4.91
CA GLY A 245 -3.42 -14.60 -6.02
C GLY A 245 -4.28 -13.53 -6.68
N GLY A 246 -4.22 -13.46 -8.01
CA GLY A 246 -5.07 -12.61 -8.87
C GLY A 246 -4.33 -11.57 -9.71
N GLY A 247 -3.05 -11.29 -9.45
CA GLY A 247 -2.31 -10.28 -10.20
C GLY A 247 -0.79 -10.47 -10.27
N GLY A 248 -0.28 -11.66 -9.89
CA GLY A 248 1.12 -11.99 -10.09
C GLY A 248 2.11 -11.06 -9.37
N ILE A 249 1.87 -10.71 -8.11
CA ILE A 249 2.85 -9.93 -7.32
C ILE A 249 3.34 -10.78 -6.16
N ALA A 250 4.66 -10.92 -6.06
CA ALA A 250 5.33 -11.50 -4.91
C ALA A 250 6.27 -10.46 -4.30
N VAL A 251 6.25 -10.34 -2.97
CA VAL A 251 7.22 -9.53 -2.23
C VAL A 251 8.20 -10.46 -1.54
N ILE A 252 9.48 -10.34 -1.89
CA ILE A 252 10.56 -11.20 -1.38
C ILE A 252 11.69 -10.28 -0.90
N ASN A 253 12.04 -10.34 0.39
CA ASN A 253 13.12 -9.54 1.01
C ASN A 253 13.04 -8.02 0.73
N GLY A 254 11.83 -7.46 0.71
CA GLY A 254 11.61 -6.04 0.42
C GLY A 254 11.71 -5.65 -1.05
N GLN A 255 11.97 -6.60 -1.95
CA GLN A 255 11.83 -6.41 -3.40
C GLN A 255 10.47 -6.92 -3.87
N VAL A 256 9.79 -6.10 -4.66
CA VAL A 256 8.53 -6.47 -5.32
C VAL A 256 8.87 -7.05 -6.69
N ILE A 257 8.49 -8.32 -6.89
CA ILE A 257 8.68 -9.04 -8.15
C ILE A 257 7.33 -9.17 -8.83
N HIS A 258 7.28 -8.69 -10.07
CA HIS A 258 6.16 -8.89 -10.98
C HIS A 258 6.29 -10.28 -11.63
N LEU A 259 5.39 -11.18 -11.28
CA LEU A 259 5.12 -12.42 -12.01
C LEU A 259 4.20 -12.05 -13.17
N GLY A 260 4.79 -11.51 -14.23
CA GLY A 260 4.04 -11.08 -15.41
C GLY A 260 3.33 -12.25 -16.11
N GLY A 261 2.12 -12.00 -16.58
CA GLY A 261 1.37 -12.84 -17.51
C GLY A 261 0.08 -13.39 -16.96
N ASP A 262 -0.95 -13.41 -17.81
CA ASP A 262 -2.21 -14.11 -17.60
C ASP A 262 -1.91 -15.63 -17.63
N VAL A 263 -1.38 -16.18 -16.52
CA VAL A 263 -1.01 -17.59 -16.44
C VAL A 263 -2.28 -18.38 -16.16
N ALA A 264 -2.93 -18.84 -17.23
CA ALA A 264 -3.86 -19.95 -17.16
C ALA A 264 -3.08 -21.24 -16.83
N GLY A 265 -2.72 -21.42 -15.56
CA GLY A 265 -2.01 -22.60 -15.07
C GLY A 265 -1.69 -22.54 -13.57
N ASP A 266 -1.78 -23.69 -12.90
CA ASP A 266 -1.44 -23.86 -11.48
C ASP A 266 0.03 -23.48 -11.21
N VAL A 267 0.25 -22.32 -10.58
CA VAL A 267 1.58 -21.93 -10.07
C VAL A 267 1.82 -22.66 -8.75
N ARG A 268 2.69 -23.68 -8.75
CA ARG A 268 3.15 -24.36 -7.53
C ARG A 268 4.47 -23.75 -7.06
N ILE A 269 4.43 -22.98 -5.98
CA ILE A 269 5.63 -22.47 -5.29
C ILE A 269 6.16 -23.59 -4.39
N ARG A 270 7.37 -24.09 -4.68
CA ARG A 270 8.10 -25.02 -3.80
C ARG A 270 8.96 -24.19 -2.85
N VAL A 271 8.69 -24.27 -1.55
CA VAL A 271 9.51 -23.61 -0.52
C VAL A 271 10.49 -24.64 0.01
N ASP A 272 11.73 -24.60 -0.47
CA ASP A 272 12.82 -25.36 0.13
C ASP A 272 13.30 -24.63 1.38
N SER A 273 13.46 -25.36 2.50
CA SER A 273 13.86 -24.77 3.78
C SER A 273 15.24 -24.11 3.72
N VAL A 274 15.32 -22.86 4.18
CA VAL A 274 16.45 -21.90 4.09
C VAL A 274 17.81 -22.42 4.55
N GLN A 275 17.83 -23.40 5.46
CA GLN A 275 19.07 -23.93 6.04
C GLN A 275 19.98 -24.62 5.01
N ALA A 276 19.43 -25.17 3.93
CA ALA A 276 20.20 -25.81 2.87
C ALA A 276 20.73 -24.82 1.82
N ALA A 277 19.95 -23.80 1.45
CA ALA A 277 20.33 -22.82 0.43
C ALA A 277 21.39 -21.82 0.92
N GLN A 278 21.31 -21.40 2.18
CA GLN A 278 22.31 -20.51 2.78
C GLN A 278 23.64 -21.25 2.98
N ALA A 279 23.61 -22.52 3.40
CA ALA A 279 24.79 -23.38 3.45
C ALA A 279 25.43 -23.61 2.07
N ALA A 280 24.62 -23.69 1.00
CA ALA A 280 25.10 -23.84 -0.38
C ALA A 280 25.70 -22.54 -0.96
N ALA A 281 25.16 -21.36 -0.63
CA ALA A 281 25.72 -20.07 -1.06
C ALA A 281 27.03 -19.74 -0.31
N LEU A 282 27.11 -20.11 0.97
CA LEU A 282 28.31 -19.97 1.81
C LEU A 282 29.46 -20.89 1.36
N THR A 283 29.16 -21.97 0.64
CA THR A 283 30.18 -22.92 0.13
C THR A 283 30.64 -22.62 -1.29
N ASN A 284 29.93 -21.76 -2.04
CA ASN A 284 30.20 -21.50 -3.46
C ASN A 284 30.59 -20.04 -3.80
N ALA A 285 30.73 -19.15 -2.81
CA ALA A 285 31.25 -17.80 -3.05
C ALA A 285 32.74 -17.89 -3.43
N PRO A 286 33.19 -17.20 -4.49
CA PRO A 286 34.61 -17.15 -4.82
C PRO A 286 35.39 -16.57 -3.64
N PRO A 287 36.56 -17.14 -3.29
CA PRO A 287 37.36 -16.63 -2.18
C PRO A 287 37.73 -15.16 -2.43
N PRO A 288 37.79 -14.34 -1.37
CA PRO A 288 38.17 -12.93 -1.51
C PRO A 288 39.55 -12.83 -2.15
N THR A 289 39.72 -11.87 -3.05
CA THR A 289 41.03 -11.52 -3.59
C THR A 289 41.96 -11.06 -2.47
N GLU A 290 43.29 -11.11 -2.67
CA GLU A 290 44.27 -10.70 -1.65
C GLU A 290 44.05 -9.24 -1.19
N ALA A 291 43.70 -8.34 -2.13
CA ALA A 291 43.34 -6.96 -1.83
C ALA A 291 42.06 -6.86 -0.97
N GLN A 292 41.03 -7.65 -1.28
CA GLN A 292 39.80 -7.69 -0.49
C GLN A 292 40.04 -8.29 0.90
N ARG A 293 40.86 -9.33 1.01
CA ARG A 293 41.25 -9.91 2.29
C ARG A 293 41.93 -8.88 3.18
N GLY A 294 42.87 -8.10 2.63
CA GLY A 294 43.52 -7.01 3.35
C GLY A 294 42.55 -5.91 3.81
N GLU A 295 41.56 -5.55 2.97
CA GLU A 295 40.48 -4.62 3.37
C GLU A 295 39.65 -5.20 4.52
N ILE A 296 39.25 -6.47 4.44
CA ILE A 296 38.45 -7.13 5.47
C ILE A 296 39.21 -7.19 6.80
N GLU A 297 40.49 -7.55 6.80
CA GLU A 297 41.32 -7.61 8.01
C GLU A 297 41.49 -6.23 8.68
N ALA A 298 41.66 -5.18 7.87
CA ALA A 298 41.71 -3.81 8.39
C ALA A 298 40.38 -3.41 9.04
N LEU A 299 39.25 -3.74 8.40
CA LEU A 299 37.92 -3.46 8.94
C LEU A 299 37.63 -4.26 10.22
N ILE A 300 38.07 -5.53 10.30
CA ILE A 300 37.95 -6.35 11.51
C ILE A 300 38.74 -5.70 12.66
N LYS A 301 39.96 -5.23 12.41
CA LYS A 301 40.75 -4.51 13.42
C LYS A 301 40.05 -3.22 13.89
N ASP A 302 39.40 -2.51 12.98
CA ASP A 302 38.63 -1.30 13.29
C ASP A 302 37.38 -1.57 14.13
N LEU A 303 36.86 -2.81 14.17
CA LEU A 303 35.80 -3.21 15.10
C LEU A 303 36.26 -3.15 16.56
N GLY A 304 37.56 -3.33 16.84
CA GLY A 304 38.15 -3.17 18.18
C GLY A 304 38.53 -1.72 18.53
N SER A 305 38.25 -0.75 17.65
CA SER A 305 38.59 0.66 17.89
C SER A 305 37.85 1.20 19.12
N ALA A 306 38.53 2.01 19.94
CA ALA A 306 37.90 2.71 21.06
C ALA A 306 36.82 3.72 20.61
N GLN A 307 36.90 4.21 19.37
CA GLN A 307 35.96 5.19 18.82
C GLN A 307 34.73 4.49 18.23
N ALA A 308 33.55 4.81 18.77
CA ALA A 308 32.28 4.20 18.35
C ALA A 308 31.95 4.43 16.87
N VAL A 309 32.32 5.60 16.33
CA VAL A 309 32.09 5.95 14.91
C VAL A 309 32.88 5.03 13.98
N THR A 310 34.14 4.73 14.31
CA THR A 310 35.00 3.82 13.55
C THR A 310 34.43 2.40 13.53
N ARG A 311 33.95 1.90 14.68
CA ARG A 311 33.30 0.58 14.77
C ARG A 311 32.04 0.48 13.90
N ALA A 312 31.20 1.52 13.93
CA ALA A 312 29.96 1.56 13.15
C ALA A 312 30.22 1.59 11.63
N ALA A 313 31.23 2.36 11.20
CA ALA A 313 31.66 2.43 9.81
C ALA A 313 32.19 1.06 9.33
N ALA A 314 33.07 0.43 10.13
CA ALA A 314 33.61 -0.89 9.83
C ALA A 314 32.52 -1.96 9.71
N ARG A 315 31.56 -1.98 10.65
CA ARG A 315 30.41 -2.91 10.60
C ARG A 315 29.55 -2.73 9.36
N THR A 316 29.27 -1.47 8.99
CA THR A 316 28.48 -1.15 7.78
C THR A 316 29.21 -1.63 6.53
N ARG A 317 30.52 -1.40 6.45
CA ARG A 317 31.34 -1.81 5.30
C ARG A 317 31.43 -3.33 5.18
N LEU A 318 31.64 -4.05 6.28
CA LEU A 318 31.64 -5.53 6.29
C LEU A 318 30.30 -6.12 5.84
N ARG A 319 29.16 -5.50 6.21
CA ARG A 319 27.84 -5.90 5.69
C ARG A 319 27.70 -5.70 4.18
N GLN A 320 28.23 -4.58 3.66
CA GLN A 320 28.20 -4.29 2.22
C GLN A 320 29.04 -5.28 1.41
N MET A 321 30.15 -5.78 1.96
CA MET A 321 30.99 -6.80 1.31
C MET A 321 30.30 -8.17 1.22
N GLY A 322 29.30 -8.42 2.08
CA GLY A 322 28.42 -9.57 2.00
C GLY A 322 29.17 -10.91 2.08
N PRO A 323 28.77 -11.94 1.30
CA PRO A 323 29.33 -13.30 1.39
C PRO A 323 30.86 -13.38 1.21
N SER A 324 31.47 -12.43 0.50
CA SER A 324 32.92 -12.42 0.27
C SER A 324 33.75 -12.23 1.55
N ALA A 325 33.18 -11.61 2.59
CA ALA A 325 33.84 -11.38 3.86
C ALA A 325 33.74 -12.58 4.83
N TYR A 326 32.83 -13.53 4.59
CA TYR A 326 32.43 -14.52 5.58
C TYR A 326 33.54 -15.51 5.92
N GLY A 327 34.37 -15.88 4.93
CA GLY A 327 35.52 -16.76 5.14
C GLY A 327 36.48 -16.18 6.17
N VAL A 328 36.85 -14.91 6.01
CA VAL A 328 37.77 -14.21 6.91
C VAL A 328 37.09 -13.92 8.26
N LEU A 329 35.82 -13.51 8.28
CA LEU A 329 35.08 -13.30 9.52
C LEU A 329 35.01 -14.57 10.38
N LYS A 330 34.87 -15.74 9.77
CA LYS A 330 34.83 -17.03 10.49
C LYS A 330 36.14 -17.34 11.20
N GLU A 331 37.28 -16.93 10.65
CA GLU A 331 38.61 -17.06 11.27
C GLU A 331 38.71 -16.22 12.56
N HIS A 332 37.99 -15.09 12.63
CA HIS A 332 37.95 -14.16 13.78
C HIS A 332 36.77 -14.36 14.73
N ARG A 333 36.01 -15.45 14.61
CA ARG A 333 34.85 -15.74 15.48
C ARG A 333 35.19 -15.85 16.98
N ALA A 334 36.43 -16.24 17.26
CA ALA A 334 36.97 -16.43 18.60
C ALA A 334 38.13 -15.46 18.87
N ASP A 335 38.04 -14.24 18.35
CA ASP A 335 39.02 -13.18 18.60
C ASP A 335 39.20 -12.92 20.11
N ALA A 336 40.41 -12.55 20.51
CA ALA A 336 40.73 -12.26 21.91
C ALA A 336 40.02 -10.97 22.38
N ASP A 337 39.73 -10.05 21.47
CA ASP A 337 38.89 -8.89 21.74
C ASP A 337 37.41 -9.29 21.72
N VAL A 338 36.75 -9.13 22.87
CA VAL A 338 35.34 -9.47 23.08
C VAL A 338 34.41 -8.68 22.16
N GLU A 339 34.73 -7.42 21.84
CA GLU A 339 33.93 -6.57 20.96
C GLU A 339 34.00 -7.05 19.51
N ILE A 340 35.20 -7.46 19.07
CA ILE A 340 35.42 -8.06 17.74
C ILE A 340 34.67 -9.38 17.67
N ALA A 341 34.88 -10.29 18.63
CA ALA A 341 34.24 -11.60 18.64
C ALA A 341 32.70 -11.51 18.65
N THR A 342 32.13 -10.59 19.43
CA THR A 342 30.67 -10.37 19.51
C THR A 342 30.14 -9.81 18.20
N THR A 343 30.78 -8.79 17.64
CA THR A 343 30.34 -8.17 16.38
C THR A 343 30.48 -9.12 15.20
N VAL A 344 31.53 -9.94 15.17
CA VAL A 344 31.74 -10.96 14.13
C VAL A 344 30.63 -12.02 14.17
N ARG A 345 30.22 -12.49 15.36
CA ARG A 345 29.10 -13.43 15.50
C ARG A 345 27.77 -12.81 15.04
N GLU A 346 27.52 -11.55 15.40
CA GLU A 346 26.36 -10.79 14.92
C GLU A 346 26.33 -10.72 13.37
N LEU A 347 27.49 -10.45 12.75
CA LEU A 347 27.62 -10.36 11.29
C LEU A 347 27.47 -11.73 10.59
N LEU A 348 27.83 -12.82 11.27
CA LEU A 348 27.61 -14.19 10.79
C LEU A 348 26.18 -14.69 11.04
N GLY A 349 25.38 -13.97 11.83
CA GLY A 349 24.01 -14.34 12.19
C GLY A 349 23.92 -15.45 13.24
N GLU A 350 24.91 -15.52 14.15
CA GLU A 350 24.97 -16.47 15.26
C GLU A 350 24.47 -15.90 16.60
#